data_AF-F5LGG0-F1
#
_entry.id   AF-F5LGG0-F1
#
_cell.length_a   1.000
_cell.length_b   1.000
_cell.length_c   1.000
_cell.angle_alpha   90.00
_cell.angle_beta   90.00
_cell.angle_gamma   90.00
#
_symmetry.space_group_name_H-M   'P 1'
#
loop_
_entity.id
_entity.type
_entity.pdbx_description
1 polymer ?
#
loop_
_entity_poly.entity_id
_entity_poly.type
_entity_poly.pdbx_seq_one_letter_code
_entity_poly.pdbx_strand_id
1 'polypeptide(L)'
;MPPKKLDLTGQRFGRLTVISELPKEGSSPRWHCVCDCGKTRNTTTILLRRGDCNSCGCLHDEYLAERHSKTDTDITGKRFGKLVALNKVKVEGKKSRMWLCQCDCGEQKTAAASELKKGHVRSCGCLISEHVNSFFEAGTNVPALLANTLSSRNKSGTKGVHFNSRNNKWMAYIMFQRKNYNLGSFENKRDAIQARKEAEARLHGEFLEWYYSRKENKLIPEQPRRKRKHSDEDLIQSLRDVAKQFPDKYLTVWDYASVCRSPTYQTITTRFGSWGEACKKAGVQTVPRSDDADKHRKDYIRDYQRRKKQQWIAEGKCKNCGGDWIPPESKPGKRKASYCLNCQKRTADRLKRRQEKRLELAQSIMLIYAMLQFYK
;
A
#
# COMPACT_ATOMS: atom_id res chain seq x y z
N MET A 1 18.09 23.53 -48.89
CA MET A 1 17.16 24.55 -48.36
C MET A 1 16.95 24.30 -46.88
N PRO A 2 17.15 25.30 -46.00
CA PRO A 2 16.80 25.14 -44.59
C PRO A 2 15.27 24.94 -44.46
N PRO A 3 14.81 24.09 -43.53
CA PRO A 3 13.38 23.83 -43.37
C PRO A 3 12.64 25.12 -43.01
N LYS A 4 11.56 25.40 -43.75
CA LYS A 4 10.69 26.57 -43.57
C LYS A 4 10.20 26.62 -42.11
N LYS A 5 10.48 27.72 -41.41
CA LYS A 5 10.02 27.93 -40.02
C LYS A 5 8.49 27.88 -40.00
N LEU A 6 7.94 27.00 -39.18
CA LEU A 6 6.49 26.86 -39.04
C LEU A 6 5.97 27.99 -38.15
N ASP A 7 5.29 28.96 -38.75
CA ASP A 7 4.57 30.01 -38.02
C ASP A 7 3.15 29.56 -37.70
N LEU A 8 2.77 29.66 -36.43
CA LEU A 8 1.45 29.31 -35.92
C LEU A 8 0.63 30.53 -35.52
N THR A 9 1.15 31.74 -35.72
CA THR A 9 0.46 32.99 -35.38
C THR A 9 -0.93 33.06 -36.03
N GLY A 10 -1.94 33.42 -35.25
CA GLY A 10 -3.34 33.48 -35.68
C GLY A 10 -4.06 32.12 -35.73
N GLN A 11 -3.36 31.00 -35.57
CA GLN A 11 -4.00 29.68 -35.58
C GLN A 11 -4.70 29.37 -34.24
N ARG A 12 -5.83 28.67 -34.35
CA ARG A 12 -6.66 28.27 -33.19
C ARG A 12 -6.51 26.77 -32.91
N PHE A 13 -6.33 26.42 -31.64
CA PHE A 13 -6.19 25.07 -31.12
C PHE A 13 -7.15 24.88 -29.94
N GLY A 14 -8.35 24.35 -30.22
CA GLY A 14 -9.44 24.31 -29.26
C GLY A 14 -9.88 25.73 -28.86
N ARG A 15 -9.74 26.06 -27.57
CA ARG A 15 -10.04 27.38 -27.02
C ARG A 15 -8.84 28.33 -27.01
N LEU A 16 -7.68 27.94 -27.53
CA LEU A 16 -6.48 28.77 -27.56
C LEU A 16 -6.25 29.34 -28.95
N THR A 17 -6.02 30.64 -29.04
CA THR A 17 -5.59 31.33 -30.26
C THR A 17 -4.16 31.82 -30.07
N VAL A 18 -3.27 31.47 -31.01
CA VAL A 18 -1.86 31.86 -30.96
C VAL A 18 -1.71 33.33 -31.35
N ILE A 19 -1.09 34.14 -30.48
CA ILE A 19 -0.92 35.58 -30.69
C ILE A 19 0.50 35.92 -31.13
N SER A 20 1.51 35.31 -30.51
CA SER A 20 2.90 35.61 -30.82
C SER A 20 3.84 34.46 -30.49
N GLU A 21 4.96 34.42 -31.18
CA GLU A 21 6.08 33.53 -30.84
C GLU A 21 6.85 34.09 -29.64
N LEU A 22 7.19 33.21 -28.70
CA LEU A 22 8.02 33.53 -27.55
C LEU A 22 9.46 33.03 -27.76
N PRO A 23 10.45 33.58 -27.02
CA PRO A 23 11.83 33.15 -27.09
C PRO A 23 11.95 31.62 -26.94
N LYS A 24 12.81 31.04 -27.77
CA LYS A 24 13.01 29.59 -27.81
C LYS A 24 13.72 29.13 -26.54
N GLU A 25 13.05 28.27 -25.78
CA GLU A 25 13.61 27.59 -24.61
C GLU A 25 13.67 26.08 -24.95
N GLY A 26 14.87 25.59 -25.26
CA GLY A 26 15.07 24.19 -25.69
C GLY A 26 14.75 23.93 -27.16
N SER A 27 14.16 22.77 -27.48
CA SER A 27 14.06 22.28 -28.88
C SER A 27 12.79 22.67 -29.63
N SER A 28 11.78 23.26 -28.97
CA SER A 28 10.48 23.57 -29.59
C SER A 28 10.13 25.06 -29.45
N PRO A 29 9.61 25.71 -30.52
CA PRO A 29 9.10 27.08 -30.42
C PRO A 29 7.99 27.17 -29.37
N ARG A 30 8.04 28.24 -28.56
CA ARG A 30 7.00 28.57 -27.59
C ARG A 30 6.07 29.61 -28.19
N TRP A 31 4.80 29.52 -27.83
CA TRP A 31 3.73 30.36 -28.35
C TRP A 31 2.95 30.96 -27.20
N HIS A 32 2.76 32.28 -27.23
CA HIS A 32 1.82 32.97 -26.38
C HIS A 32 0.42 32.83 -26.97
N CYS A 33 -0.49 32.23 -26.20
CA CYS A 33 -1.86 32.02 -26.65
C CYS A 33 -2.84 32.74 -25.74
N VAL A 34 -3.89 33.33 -26.31
CA VAL A 34 -5.05 33.84 -25.59
C VAL A 34 -6.14 32.78 -25.66
N CYS A 35 -6.77 32.48 -24.53
CA CYS A 35 -7.88 31.56 -24.49
C CYS A 35 -9.22 32.30 -24.64
N ASP A 36 -10.25 31.62 -25.14
CA ASP A 36 -11.64 32.10 -25.14
C ASP A 36 -12.11 32.52 -23.73
N CYS A 37 -11.50 31.98 -22.68
CA CYS A 37 -11.73 32.33 -21.27
C CYS A 37 -11.16 33.70 -20.86
N GLY A 38 -10.48 34.42 -21.76
CA GLY A 38 -9.76 35.67 -21.51
C GLY A 38 -8.38 35.50 -20.87
N LYS A 39 -8.07 34.33 -20.28
CA LYS A 39 -6.74 34.05 -19.71
C LYS A 39 -5.75 33.65 -20.80
N THR A 40 -4.48 33.91 -20.57
CA THR A 40 -3.39 33.54 -21.47
C THR A 40 -2.74 32.22 -21.05
N ARG A 41 -2.10 31.54 -22.01
CA ARG A 41 -1.33 30.33 -21.77
C ARG A 41 -0.17 30.22 -22.74
N ASN A 42 1.03 30.00 -22.19
CA ASN A 42 2.22 29.76 -22.99
C ASN A 42 2.39 28.25 -23.21
N THR A 43 2.54 27.83 -24.46
CA THR A 43 2.64 26.40 -24.81
C THR A 43 3.59 26.19 -25.99
N THR A 44 3.81 24.95 -26.41
CA THR A 44 4.73 24.61 -27.50
C THR A 44 3.97 24.09 -28.72
N THR A 45 4.60 24.19 -29.89
CA THR A 45 4.08 23.63 -31.15
C THR A 45 3.62 22.17 -31.00
N ILE A 46 4.37 21.36 -30.25
CA ILE A 46 4.08 19.94 -30.08
C ILE A 46 2.78 19.73 -29.29
N LEU A 47 2.58 20.49 -28.21
CA LEU A 47 1.40 20.37 -27.35
C LEU A 47 0.12 20.90 -28.00
N LEU A 48 0.24 21.99 -28.78
CA LEU A 48 -0.87 22.52 -29.59
C LEU A 48 -1.31 21.52 -30.65
N ARG A 49 -0.37 20.98 -31.45
CA ARG A 49 -0.68 20.06 -32.55
C ARG A 49 -1.16 18.68 -32.08
N ARG A 50 -0.72 18.21 -30.91
CA ARG A 50 -1.21 16.95 -30.31
C ARG A 50 -2.56 17.08 -29.64
N GLY A 51 -3.01 18.30 -29.36
CA GLY A 51 -4.26 18.56 -28.64
C GLY A 51 -4.13 18.43 -27.11
N ASP A 52 -2.92 18.24 -26.57
CA ASP A 52 -2.68 18.13 -25.12
C ASP A 52 -2.87 19.48 -24.40
N CYS A 53 -2.75 20.59 -25.14
CA CYS A 53 -2.93 21.94 -24.64
C CYS A 53 -3.88 22.71 -25.55
N ASN A 54 -5.19 22.65 -25.25
CA ASN A 54 -6.26 23.24 -26.05
C ASN A 54 -7.13 24.25 -25.26
N SER A 55 -6.74 24.60 -24.03
CA SER A 55 -7.38 25.64 -23.22
C SER A 55 -6.41 26.25 -22.21
N CYS A 56 -6.78 27.38 -21.60
CA CYS A 56 -6.04 28.00 -20.49
C CYS A 56 -5.95 27.06 -19.25
N GLY A 57 -6.77 26.02 -19.19
CA GLY A 57 -7.06 25.24 -17.97
C GLY A 57 -8.56 25.25 -17.65
N CYS A 58 -9.30 26.23 -18.17
CA CYS A 58 -10.75 26.38 -17.95
C CYS A 58 -11.55 25.14 -18.33
N LEU A 59 -11.19 24.45 -19.42
CA LEU A 59 -11.90 23.25 -19.87
C LEU A 59 -11.75 22.10 -18.87
N HIS A 60 -10.62 22.04 -18.16
CA HIS A 60 -10.41 21.10 -17.06
C HIS A 60 -11.19 21.52 -15.81
N ASP A 61 -11.20 22.82 -15.49
CA ASP A 61 -11.94 23.35 -14.35
C ASP A 61 -13.45 23.12 -14.49
N GLU A 62 -14.01 23.34 -15.69
CA GLU A 62 -15.41 23.04 -16.04
C GLU A 62 -15.73 21.55 -15.85
N TYR A 63 -14.90 20.67 -16.41
CA TYR A 63 -15.05 19.22 -16.27
C TYR A 63 -15.04 18.78 -14.79
N LEU A 64 -14.15 19.36 -13.97
CA LEU A 64 -14.11 19.08 -12.54
C LEU A 64 -15.36 19.59 -11.83
N ALA A 65 -15.82 20.81 -12.14
CA ALA A 65 -17.02 21.40 -11.54
C ALA A 65 -18.26 20.53 -11.80
N GLU A 66 -18.45 20.08 -13.04
CA GLU A 66 -19.54 19.16 -13.42
C GLU A 66 -19.47 17.83 -12.66
N ARG A 67 -18.27 17.23 -12.57
CA ARG A 67 -18.09 15.97 -11.84
C ARG A 67 -18.31 16.10 -10.34
N HIS A 68 -17.92 17.23 -9.76
CA HIS A 68 -18.06 17.49 -8.33
C HIS A 68 -19.52 17.77 -7.94
N SER A 69 -20.29 18.41 -8.80
CA SER A 69 -21.75 18.60 -8.63
C SER A 69 -22.48 17.24 -8.54
N LYS A 70 -22.17 16.31 -9.44
CA LYS A 70 -22.85 14.99 -9.53
C LYS A 70 -22.56 14.03 -8.35
N THR A 71 -21.53 14.31 -7.54
CA THR A 71 -21.10 13.45 -6.43
C THR A 71 -21.35 14.06 -5.05
N ASP A 72 -22.05 15.18 -4.94
CA ASP A 72 -22.43 15.76 -3.65
C ASP A 72 -23.57 14.98 -3.00
N THR A 73 -23.34 13.70 -2.73
CA THR A 73 -24.29 12.89 -1.97
C THR A 73 -24.30 13.41 -0.54
N ASP A 74 -25.44 13.97 -0.15
CA ASP A 74 -25.74 14.20 1.25
C ASP A 74 -25.71 12.86 2.01
N ILE A 75 -24.95 12.84 3.12
CA ILE A 75 -24.85 11.68 4.00
C ILE A 75 -25.36 12.00 5.41
N THR A 76 -26.05 13.13 5.60
CA THR A 76 -26.75 13.48 6.84
C THR A 76 -27.63 12.33 7.31
N GLY A 77 -27.56 12.01 8.60
CA GLY A 77 -28.30 10.91 9.24
C GLY A 77 -27.77 9.50 8.92
N LYS A 78 -26.81 9.34 8.01
CA LYS A 78 -26.28 8.01 7.69
C LYS A 78 -25.33 7.51 8.77
N ARG A 79 -25.46 6.23 9.09
CA ARG A 79 -24.65 5.52 10.08
C ARG A 79 -23.46 4.80 9.43
N PHE A 80 -22.30 4.91 10.06
CA PHE A 80 -21.03 4.29 9.68
C PHE A 80 -20.41 3.65 10.93
N GLY A 81 -20.81 2.41 11.23
CA GLY A 81 -20.45 1.76 12.50
C GLY A 81 -21.12 2.45 13.69
N LYS A 82 -20.31 2.88 14.68
CA LYS A 82 -20.77 3.64 15.85
C LYS A 82 -20.95 5.15 15.57
N LEU A 83 -20.72 5.64 14.35
CA LEU A 83 -20.83 7.06 14.00
C LEU A 83 -22.07 7.35 13.17
N VAL A 84 -22.76 8.44 13.46
CA VAL A 84 -23.87 8.99 12.67
C VAL A 84 -23.46 10.36 12.17
N ALA A 85 -23.52 10.58 10.85
CA ALA A 85 -23.16 11.87 10.25
C ALA A 85 -24.24 12.93 10.55
N LEU A 86 -23.82 14.07 11.09
CA LEU A 86 -24.71 15.17 11.48
C LEU A 86 -24.76 16.24 10.39
N ASN A 87 -23.63 16.88 10.10
CA ASN A 87 -23.58 18.00 9.16
C ASN A 87 -22.19 18.14 8.51
N LYS A 88 -22.16 18.81 7.36
CA LYS A 88 -20.91 19.18 6.67
C LYS A 88 -20.20 20.29 7.45
N VAL A 89 -18.90 20.14 7.65
CA VAL A 89 -18.05 21.17 8.28
C VAL A 89 -16.91 21.54 7.35
N LYS A 90 -16.56 22.83 7.29
CA LYS A 90 -15.33 23.28 6.62
C LYS A 90 -14.21 23.28 7.65
N VAL A 91 -13.11 22.63 7.31
CA VAL A 91 -11.90 22.59 8.16
C VAL A 91 -10.78 23.24 7.37
N GLU A 92 -10.12 24.24 7.98
CA GLU A 92 -9.00 24.93 7.36
C GLU A 92 -7.89 23.96 6.96
N GLY A 93 -7.26 24.20 5.80
CA GLY A 93 -6.22 23.33 5.25
C GLY A 93 -6.70 22.00 4.65
N LYS A 94 -7.98 21.64 4.77
CA LYS A 94 -8.53 20.39 4.19
C LYS A 94 -9.42 20.70 2.98
N LYS A 95 -9.02 20.19 1.81
CA LYS A 95 -9.81 20.25 0.57
C LYS A 95 -10.96 19.24 0.51
N SER A 96 -10.98 18.27 1.43
CA SER A 96 -11.96 17.18 1.46
C SER A 96 -13.27 17.60 2.14
N ARG A 97 -14.39 17.00 1.72
CA ARG A 97 -15.71 17.18 2.33
C ARG A 97 -15.71 16.52 3.72
N MET A 98 -15.55 17.33 4.76
CA MET A 98 -15.52 16.88 6.15
C MET A 98 -16.94 16.89 6.73
N TRP A 99 -17.20 15.93 7.61
CA TRP A 99 -18.47 15.71 8.27
C TRP A 99 -18.25 15.59 9.77
N LEU A 100 -19.02 16.35 10.53
CA LEU A 100 -19.14 16.14 11.97
C LEU A 100 -20.06 14.93 12.18
N CYS A 101 -19.61 13.99 13.00
CA CYS A 101 -20.34 12.77 13.29
C CYS A 101 -20.53 12.62 14.80
N GLN A 102 -21.72 12.23 15.22
CA GLN A 102 -22.01 11.83 16.60
C GLN A 102 -21.67 10.35 16.77
N CYS A 103 -20.91 10.00 17.80
CA CYS A 103 -20.68 8.60 18.12
C CYS A 103 -21.67 8.09 19.17
N ASP A 104 -21.98 6.80 19.12
CA ASP A 104 -22.74 6.10 20.16
C ASP A 104 -22.07 6.21 21.55
N CYS A 105 -20.75 6.50 21.58
CA CYS A 105 -19.99 6.77 22.81
C CYS A 105 -20.34 8.12 23.47
N GLY A 106 -21.14 8.97 22.83
CA GLY A 106 -21.44 10.35 23.26
C GLY A 106 -20.49 11.41 22.70
N GLU A 107 -19.28 11.01 22.28
CA GLU A 107 -18.29 11.94 21.73
C GLU A 107 -18.50 12.23 20.24
N GLN A 108 -18.11 13.42 19.80
CA GLN A 108 -18.17 13.83 18.39
C GLN A 108 -16.84 13.63 17.67
N LYS A 109 -16.91 13.38 16.36
CA LYS A 109 -15.72 13.22 15.53
C LYS A 109 -15.92 13.78 14.13
N THR A 110 -14.93 14.54 13.69
CA THR A 110 -14.87 15.04 12.32
C THR A 110 -14.15 14.03 11.42
N ALA A 111 -14.82 13.58 10.36
CA ALA A 111 -14.29 12.59 9.42
C ALA A 111 -14.58 12.98 7.97
N ALA A 112 -13.73 12.57 7.04
CA ALA A 112 -13.98 12.79 5.62
C ALA A 112 -15.04 11.82 5.09
N ALA A 113 -15.92 12.29 4.20
CA ALA A 113 -16.98 11.48 3.61
C ALA A 113 -16.45 10.20 2.94
N SER A 114 -15.27 10.27 2.31
CA SER A 114 -14.63 9.12 1.68
C SER A 114 -14.24 8.04 2.68
N GLU A 115 -13.76 8.42 3.85
CA GLU A 115 -13.27 7.51 4.89
C GLU A 115 -14.42 6.82 5.62
N LEU A 116 -15.54 7.53 5.80
CA LEU A 116 -16.79 6.98 6.30
C LEU A 116 -17.35 5.92 5.32
N LYS A 117 -17.46 6.27 4.04
CA LYS A 117 -17.97 5.36 3.00
C LYS A 117 -17.11 4.11 2.79
N LYS A 118 -15.77 4.24 2.85
CA LYS A 118 -14.84 3.10 2.79
C LYS A 118 -14.80 2.29 4.08
N GLY A 119 -15.39 2.81 5.17
CA GLY A 119 -15.38 2.15 6.47
C GLY A 119 -14.00 2.14 7.14
N HIS A 120 -13.12 3.10 6.85
CA HIS A 120 -11.87 3.28 7.60
C HIS A 120 -12.11 3.98 8.94
N VAL A 121 -13.16 4.79 9.03
CA VAL A 121 -13.58 5.47 10.27
C VAL A 121 -14.96 4.96 10.67
N ARG A 122 -15.04 4.30 11.84
CA ARG A 122 -16.26 3.64 12.34
C ARG A 122 -16.62 4.00 13.78
N SER A 123 -15.80 4.79 14.47
CA SER A 123 -16.05 5.26 15.83
C SER A 123 -15.28 6.55 16.15
N CYS A 124 -15.66 7.21 17.25
CA CYS A 124 -14.92 8.32 17.86
C CYS A 124 -13.44 7.94 18.13
N GLY A 125 -13.16 6.65 18.31
CA GLY A 125 -11.91 6.11 18.84
C GLY A 125 -12.18 5.11 19.97
N CYS A 126 -13.42 5.11 20.50
CA CYS A 126 -13.85 4.24 21.59
C CYS A 126 -13.66 2.76 21.31
N LEU A 127 -13.84 2.30 20.07
CA LEU A 127 -13.63 0.89 19.73
C LEU A 127 -12.19 0.45 19.97
N ILE A 128 -11.23 1.34 19.69
CA ILE A 128 -9.81 1.06 19.94
C ILE A 128 -9.54 1.14 21.43
N SER A 129 -10.08 2.14 22.15
CA SER A 129 -9.85 2.25 23.60
C SER A 129 -10.47 1.11 24.39
N GLU A 130 -11.68 0.65 24.06
CA GLU A 130 -12.33 -0.51 24.68
C GLU A 130 -11.46 -1.77 24.51
N HIS A 131 -11.06 -2.07 23.27
CA HIS A 131 -10.22 -3.21 22.96
C HIS A 131 -8.84 -3.12 23.63
N VAL A 132 -8.18 -1.96 23.55
CA VAL A 132 -6.87 -1.73 24.19
C VAL A 132 -6.99 -1.87 25.70
N ASN A 133 -8.00 -1.26 26.33
CA ASN A 133 -8.21 -1.33 27.78
C ASN A 133 -8.48 -2.76 28.26
N SER A 134 -9.09 -3.61 27.44
CA SER A 134 -9.30 -5.03 27.78
C SER A 134 -8.00 -5.82 28.04
N PHE A 135 -6.86 -5.31 27.55
CA PHE A 135 -5.55 -5.91 27.80
C PHE A 135 -4.86 -5.42 29.09
N PHE A 136 -5.42 -4.41 29.76
CA PHE A 136 -4.83 -3.82 30.95
C PHE A 136 -5.52 -4.30 32.22
N GLU A 137 -4.75 -4.85 33.15
CA GLU A 137 -5.19 -5.15 34.51
C GLU A 137 -4.38 -4.29 35.48
N ALA A 138 -5.06 -3.56 36.37
CA ALA A 138 -4.45 -2.57 37.27
C ALA A 138 -3.45 -1.62 36.57
N GLY A 139 -3.74 -1.21 35.33
CA GLY A 139 -2.87 -0.31 34.55
C GLY A 139 -1.67 -0.99 33.87
N THR A 140 -1.51 -2.31 33.98
CA THR A 140 -0.42 -3.07 33.33
C THR A 140 -0.96 -3.84 32.13
N ASN A 141 -0.29 -3.71 30.97
CA ASN A 141 -0.63 -4.49 29.79
C ASN A 141 -0.17 -5.94 29.97
N VAL A 142 -1.10 -6.83 30.31
CA VAL A 142 -0.76 -8.21 30.69
C VAL A 142 -0.22 -9.02 29.52
N PRO A 143 -0.82 -9.00 28.30
CA PRO A 143 -0.24 -9.71 27.16
C PRO A 143 1.20 -9.26 26.84
N ALA A 144 1.49 -7.96 26.89
CA ALA A 144 2.82 -7.44 26.59
C ALA A 144 3.86 -7.80 27.67
N LEU A 145 3.42 -7.88 28.93
CA LEU A 145 4.24 -8.32 30.05
C LEU A 145 4.63 -9.81 29.90
N LEU A 146 3.66 -10.66 29.59
CA LEU A 146 3.84 -12.11 29.44
C LEU A 146 4.57 -12.50 28.15
N ALA A 147 4.49 -11.67 27.11
CA ALA A 147 5.13 -11.97 25.82
C ALA A 147 6.66 -11.92 25.92
N ASN A 148 7.33 -13.02 25.62
CA ASN A 148 8.80 -13.08 25.53
C ASN A 148 9.35 -12.63 24.15
N THR A 149 8.59 -11.84 23.39
CA THR A 149 8.98 -11.41 22.05
C THR A 149 9.86 -10.16 22.11
N LEU A 150 11.04 -10.21 21.47
CA LEU A 150 11.91 -9.06 21.25
C LEU A 150 11.70 -8.47 19.85
N SER A 151 11.76 -7.15 19.76
CA SER A 151 11.78 -6.45 18.47
C SER A 151 13.10 -6.71 17.74
N SER A 152 13.06 -6.89 16.41
CA SER A 152 14.28 -7.03 15.59
C SER A 152 15.23 -5.84 15.69
N ARG A 153 14.74 -4.67 16.11
CA ARG A 153 15.54 -3.46 16.35
C ARG A 153 16.24 -3.45 17.71
N ASN A 154 15.95 -4.39 18.60
CA ASN A 154 16.56 -4.48 19.91
C ASN A 154 17.98 -5.08 19.79
N LYS A 155 18.99 -4.23 19.92
CA LYS A 155 20.41 -4.63 19.86
C LYS A 155 20.99 -5.02 21.23
N SER A 156 20.30 -4.70 22.32
CA SER A 156 20.77 -5.00 23.67
C SER A 156 20.49 -6.45 24.07
N GLY A 157 19.49 -7.10 23.46
CA GLY A 157 18.98 -8.41 23.86
C GLY A 157 18.03 -8.37 25.05
N THR A 158 17.74 -7.18 25.59
CA THR A 158 16.91 -7.01 26.78
C THR A 158 15.94 -5.84 26.58
N LYS A 159 14.66 -6.02 26.94
CA LYS A 159 13.66 -4.95 26.82
C LYS A 159 14.04 -3.80 27.75
N GLY A 160 13.81 -2.56 27.31
CA GLY A 160 14.07 -1.38 28.14
C GLY A 160 15.54 -1.02 28.33
N VAL A 161 16.49 -1.76 27.72
CA VAL A 161 17.93 -1.46 27.78
C VAL A 161 18.42 -1.01 26.41
N HIS A 162 19.11 0.12 26.34
CA HIS A 162 19.70 0.63 25.10
C HIS A 162 20.94 1.49 25.37
N PHE A 163 21.83 1.59 24.38
CA PHE A 163 22.99 2.46 24.44
C PHE A 163 22.62 3.88 24.01
N ASN A 164 22.98 4.87 24.81
CA ASN A 164 22.81 6.28 24.48
C ASN A 164 24.16 6.85 24.02
N SER A 165 24.27 7.17 22.73
CA SER A 165 25.50 7.68 22.13
C SER A 165 25.82 9.13 22.51
N ARG A 166 24.89 9.88 23.10
CA ARG A 166 25.12 11.28 23.49
C ARG A 166 25.97 11.40 24.75
N ASN A 167 25.80 10.48 25.69
CA ASN A 167 26.51 10.46 26.96
C ASN A 167 27.37 9.21 27.13
N ASN A 168 27.49 8.39 26.08
CA ASN A 168 28.23 7.12 26.05
C ASN A 168 27.87 6.15 27.18
N LYS A 169 26.61 6.14 27.63
CA LYS A 169 26.11 5.29 28.71
C LYS A 169 24.99 4.36 28.25
N TRP A 170 24.91 3.18 28.85
CA TRP A 170 23.79 2.27 28.75
C TRP A 170 22.65 2.73 29.65
N MET A 171 21.46 2.94 29.10
CA MET A 171 20.29 3.34 29.88
C MET A 171 19.32 2.17 30.02
N ALA A 172 18.77 2.03 31.24
CA ALA A 172 17.75 1.06 31.56
C ALA A 172 16.48 1.76 32.05
N TYR A 173 15.33 1.30 31.57
CA TYR A 173 14.02 1.77 32.03
C TYR A 173 13.01 0.62 32.09
N ILE A 174 11.94 0.81 32.85
CA ILE A 174 10.82 -0.13 32.96
C ILE A 174 9.48 0.58 32.97
N MET A 175 8.59 0.17 32.05
CA MET A 175 7.21 0.62 32.05
C MET A 175 6.38 -0.36 32.86
N PHE A 176 5.68 0.15 33.87
CA PHE A 176 4.79 -0.62 34.71
C PHE A 176 3.62 0.28 35.16
N GLN A 177 2.40 -0.24 35.17
CA GLN A 177 1.19 0.52 35.55
C GLN A 177 1.05 1.90 34.87
N ARG A 178 1.29 1.95 33.54
CA ARG A 178 1.32 3.19 32.72
C ARG A 178 2.35 4.24 33.13
N LYS A 179 3.23 3.95 34.08
CA LYS A 179 4.35 4.80 34.49
C LYS A 179 5.66 4.27 33.91
N ASN A 180 6.54 5.18 33.52
CA ASN A 180 7.88 4.84 33.06
C ASN A 180 8.88 5.12 34.17
N TYR A 181 9.49 4.07 34.70
CA TYR A 181 10.50 4.14 35.74
C TYR A 181 11.88 4.12 35.08
N ASN A 182 12.64 5.19 35.29
CA ASN A 182 14.03 5.25 34.89
C ASN A 182 14.87 4.49 35.94
N LEU A 183 15.63 3.49 35.50
CA LEU A 183 16.45 2.65 36.38
C LEU A 183 17.89 3.18 36.47
N GLY A 184 18.26 4.13 35.61
CA GLY A 184 19.55 4.78 35.61
C GLY A 184 20.33 4.63 34.31
N SER A 185 21.51 5.23 34.31
CA SER A 185 22.50 5.16 33.25
C SER A 185 23.79 4.54 33.77
N PHE A 186 24.32 3.57 33.04
CA PHE A 186 25.43 2.71 33.44
C PHE A 186 26.54 2.79 32.39
N GLU A 187 27.77 2.55 32.79
CA GLU A 187 28.90 2.49 31.85
C GLU A 187 28.88 1.18 31.06
N ASN A 188 28.53 0.07 31.73
CA ASN A 188 28.49 -1.25 31.12
C ASN A 188 27.08 -1.68 30.75
N LYS A 189 27.01 -2.44 29.65
CA LYS A 189 25.77 -3.11 29.21
C LYS A 189 25.22 -4.06 30.26
N ARG A 190 26.12 -4.79 30.94
CA ARG A 190 25.76 -5.81 31.93
C ARG A 190 25.02 -5.21 33.12
N ASP A 191 25.52 -4.09 33.63
CA ASP A 191 24.95 -3.40 34.79
C ASP A 191 23.54 -2.86 34.48
N ALA A 192 23.36 -2.31 33.28
CA ALA A 192 22.04 -1.87 32.82
C ALA A 192 21.03 -3.03 32.67
N ILE A 193 21.50 -4.21 32.24
CA ILE A 193 20.67 -5.43 32.18
C ILE A 193 20.34 -5.93 33.59
N GLN A 194 21.30 -5.87 34.51
CA GLN A 194 21.10 -6.31 35.88
C GLN A 194 20.07 -5.43 36.60
N ALA A 195 20.22 -4.09 36.51
CA ALA A 195 19.25 -3.15 37.05
C ALA A 195 17.84 -3.37 36.45
N ARG A 196 17.77 -3.72 35.16
CA ARG A 196 16.51 -4.08 34.51
C ARG A 196 15.88 -5.36 35.09
N LYS A 197 16.67 -6.41 35.32
CA LYS A 197 16.19 -7.68 35.91
C LYS A 197 15.72 -7.50 37.35
N GLU A 198 16.45 -6.75 38.16
CA GLU A 198 16.07 -6.41 39.54
C GLU A 198 14.74 -5.66 39.58
N ALA A 199 14.56 -4.70 38.68
CA ALA A 199 13.31 -3.97 38.58
C ALA A 199 12.14 -4.86 38.11
N GLU A 200 12.39 -5.84 37.23
CA GLU A 200 11.38 -6.84 36.84
C GLU A 200 10.99 -7.73 38.02
N ALA A 201 11.95 -8.26 38.78
CA ALA A 201 11.68 -9.08 39.94
C ALA A 201 10.81 -8.33 40.96
N ARG A 202 11.16 -7.07 41.25
CA ARG A 202 10.43 -6.24 42.21
C ARG A 202 9.05 -5.82 41.70
N LEU A 203 8.97 -5.20 40.52
CA LEU A 203 7.73 -4.58 40.04
C LEU A 203 6.79 -5.59 39.36
N HIS A 204 7.34 -6.47 38.52
CA HIS A 204 6.52 -7.44 37.80
C HIS A 204 6.25 -8.70 38.63
N GLY A 205 7.18 -9.12 39.49
CA GLY A 205 7.02 -10.31 40.34
C GLY A 205 5.78 -10.22 41.22
N GLU A 206 5.72 -9.19 42.07
CA GLU A 206 4.56 -8.91 42.95
C GLU A 206 3.24 -8.84 42.16
N PHE A 207 3.25 -8.20 40.99
CA PHE A 207 2.08 -8.10 40.12
C PHE A 207 1.66 -9.45 39.55
N LEU A 208 2.61 -10.29 39.12
CA LEU A 208 2.31 -11.59 38.53
C LEU A 208 1.74 -12.55 39.57
N GLU A 209 2.26 -12.55 40.79
CA GLU A 209 1.70 -13.32 41.92
C GLU A 209 0.25 -12.91 42.22
N TRP A 210 0.01 -11.61 42.34
CA TRP A 210 -1.35 -11.06 42.49
C TRP A 210 -2.25 -11.41 41.29
N TYR A 211 -1.74 -11.31 40.06
CA TYR A 211 -2.51 -11.56 38.85
C TYR A 211 -2.92 -13.03 38.73
N TYR A 212 -2.01 -13.97 39.00
CA TYR A 212 -2.30 -15.41 38.93
C TYR A 212 -3.19 -15.88 40.08
N SER A 213 -2.96 -15.43 41.32
CA SER A 213 -3.83 -15.76 42.45
C SER A 213 -5.28 -15.29 42.23
N ARG A 214 -5.48 -14.16 41.55
CA ARG A 214 -6.81 -13.65 41.20
C ARG A 214 -7.44 -14.39 40.01
N LYS A 215 -6.63 -14.95 39.12
CA LYS A 215 -7.09 -15.78 38.00
C LYS A 215 -7.53 -17.16 38.45
N GLU A 216 -6.79 -17.79 39.35
CA GLU A 216 -7.13 -19.11 39.92
C GLU A 216 -8.42 -19.05 40.75
N ASN A 217 -8.66 -17.94 41.45
CA ASN A 217 -9.89 -17.71 42.21
C ASN A 217 -11.13 -17.35 41.36
N LYS A 218 -10.97 -17.14 40.05
CA LYS A 218 -12.10 -17.10 39.13
C LYS A 218 -12.17 -18.43 38.41
N LEU A 219 -13.16 -19.27 38.74
CA LEU A 219 -13.67 -20.28 37.81
C LEU A 219 -14.25 -19.55 36.59
N ILE A 220 -13.40 -19.14 35.65
CA ILE A 220 -13.83 -18.53 34.40
C ILE A 220 -14.17 -19.70 33.48
N PRO A 221 -15.46 -19.94 33.15
CA PRO A 221 -15.76 -20.89 32.10
C PRO A 221 -15.09 -20.39 30.82
N GLU A 222 -14.37 -21.27 30.13
CA GLU A 222 -13.71 -20.94 28.87
C GLU A 222 -14.69 -20.19 27.97
N GLN A 223 -14.39 -18.93 27.66
CA GLN A 223 -15.15 -18.17 26.66
C GLN A 223 -15.17 -19.02 25.38
N PRO A 224 -16.34 -19.33 24.79
CA PRO A 224 -16.40 -20.25 23.67
C PRO A 224 -15.56 -19.69 22.53
N ARG A 225 -14.41 -20.34 22.28
CA ARG A 225 -13.57 -20.04 21.12
C ARG A 225 -14.49 -20.16 19.92
N ARG A 226 -14.57 -19.11 19.08
CA ARG A 226 -15.33 -19.17 17.81
C ARG A 226 -15.04 -20.52 17.14
N LYS A 227 -16.07 -21.35 16.98
CA LYS A 227 -15.93 -22.68 16.36
C LYS A 227 -15.17 -22.51 15.05
N ARG A 228 -14.03 -23.19 14.93
CA ARG A 228 -13.16 -23.11 13.76
C ARG A 228 -13.96 -23.62 12.56
N LYS A 229 -13.90 -22.91 11.44
CA LYS A 229 -14.63 -23.29 10.22
C LYS A 229 -14.14 -24.61 9.61
N HIS A 230 -12.88 -24.97 9.85
CA HIS A 230 -12.26 -26.20 9.39
C HIS A 230 -11.43 -26.82 10.52
N SER A 231 -11.61 -28.13 10.74
CA SER A 231 -10.73 -28.95 11.58
C SER A 231 -9.38 -29.17 10.91
N ASP A 232 -8.38 -29.67 11.64
CA ASP A 232 -7.06 -29.95 11.05
C ASP A 232 -7.15 -31.13 10.08
N GLU A 233 -8.00 -32.12 10.39
CA GLU A 233 -8.38 -33.24 9.54
C GLU A 233 -9.02 -32.78 8.23
N ASP A 234 -9.96 -31.82 8.27
CA ASP A 234 -10.61 -31.30 7.04
C ASP A 234 -9.57 -30.67 6.09
N LEU A 235 -8.60 -29.93 6.64
CA LEU A 235 -7.56 -29.28 5.86
C LEU A 235 -6.60 -30.30 5.24
N ILE A 236 -6.21 -31.32 6.02
CA ILE A 236 -5.34 -32.41 5.56
C ILE A 236 -6.04 -33.23 4.46
N GLN A 237 -7.32 -33.56 4.66
CA GLN A 237 -8.08 -34.34 3.69
C GLN A 237 -8.24 -33.57 2.38
N SER A 238 -8.52 -32.27 2.46
CA SER A 238 -8.59 -31.41 1.27
C SER A 238 -7.29 -31.41 0.47
N LEU A 239 -6.12 -31.42 1.12
CA LEU A 239 -4.83 -31.54 0.43
C LEU A 239 -4.67 -32.89 -0.27
N ARG A 240 -5.08 -33.99 0.37
CA ARG A 240 -5.02 -35.34 -0.22
C ARG A 240 -5.94 -35.47 -1.42
N ASP A 241 -7.16 -34.94 -1.34
CA ASP A 241 -8.14 -35.05 -2.41
C ASP A 241 -7.72 -34.30 -3.66
N VAL A 242 -7.11 -33.12 -3.49
CA VAL A 242 -6.54 -32.39 -4.64
C VAL A 242 -5.28 -33.09 -5.16
N ALA A 243 -4.44 -33.64 -4.28
CA ALA A 243 -3.24 -34.38 -4.70
C ALA A 243 -3.57 -35.56 -5.62
N LYS A 244 -4.67 -36.29 -5.35
CA LYS A 244 -5.14 -37.38 -6.20
C LYS A 244 -5.47 -36.97 -7.64
N GLN A 245 -5.84 -35.70 -7.86
CA GLN A 245 -6.11 -35.18 -9.20
C GLN A 245 -4.83 -34.89 -10.01
N PHE A 246 -3.67 -34.95 -9.35
CA PHE A 246 -2.38 -34.63 -9.94
C PHE A 246 -1.32 -35.69 -9.55
N PRO A 247 -1.51 -36.96 -9.95
CA PRO A 247 -0.66 -38.07 -9.51
C PRO A 247 0.80 -37.94 -9.96
N ASP A 248 1.04 -37.32 -11.14
CA ASP A 248 2.37 -37.28 -11.77
C ASP A 248 3.13 -35.97 -11.50
N LYS A 249 2.69 -35.13 -10.56
CA LYS A 249 3.39 -33.88 -10.22
C LYS A 249 3.26 -33.52 -8.74
N TYR A 250 4.23 -32.74 -8.26
CA TYR A 250 4.17 -32.14 -6.93
C TYR A 250 2.99 -31.17 -6.81
N LEU A 251 2.25 -31.29 -5.71
CA LEU A 251 1.09 -30.43 -5.45
C LEU A 251 1.54 -29.01 -5.10
N THR A 252 1.27 -28.05 -5.99
CA THR A 252 1.57 -26.63 -5.74
C THR A 252 0.38 -25.89 -5.13
N VAL A 253 0.64 -24.73 -4.52
CA VAL A 253 -0.40 -23.80 -4.05
C VAL A 253 -1.40 -23.45 -5.14
N TRP A 254 -0.94 -23.34 -6.39
CA TRP A 254 -1.78 -22.94 -7.52
C TRP A 254 -2.66 -24.07 -8.02
N ASP A 255 -2.15 -25.31 -8.02
CA ASP A 255 -2.94 -26.51 -8.31
C ASP A 255 -4.05 -26.69 -7.27
N TYR A 256 -3.75 -26.38 -6.01
CA TYR A 256 -4.76 -26.37 -4.97
C TYR A 256 -5.77 -25.23 -5.11
N ALA A 257 -5.32 -24.00 -5.37
CA ALA A 257 -6.19 -22.85 -5.52
C ALA A 257 -7.05 -22.89 -6.80
N SER A 258 -6.64 -23.64 -7.83
CA SER A 258 -7.44 -23.83 -9.05
C SER A 258 -8.59 -24.80 -8.86
N VAL A 259 -8.44 -25.78 -7.96
CA VAL A 259 -9.43 -26.84 -7.70
C VAL A 259 -10.31 -26.52 -6.49
N CYS A 260 -9.71 -26.04 -5.39
CA CYS A 260 -10.40 -25.84 -4.12
C CYS A 260 -10.53 -24.34 -3.77
N ARG A 261 -11.78 -23.87 -3.64
CA ARG A 261 -12.07 -22.49 -3.20
C ARG A 261 -12.16 -22.34 -1.67
N SER A 262 -12.42 -23.42 -0.94
CA SER A 262 -12.47 -23.46 0.52
C SER A 262 -12.23 -24.90 1.01
N PRO A 263 -11.29 -25.16 1.94
CA PRO A 263 -10.42 -24.19 2.62
C PRO A 263 -9.43 -23.50 1.67
N THR A 264 -9.05 -22.25 1.97
CA THR A 264 -8.09 -21.53 1.11
C THR A 264 -6.67 -21.96 1.42
N TYR A 265 -5.75 -21.84 0.45
CA TYR A 265 -4.33 -22.12 0.70
C TYR A 265 -3.77 -21.29 1.88
N GLN A 266 -4.25 -20.06 2.06
CA GLN A 266 -3.86 -19.20 3.20
C GLN A 266 -4.35 -19.75 4.53
N THR A 267 -5.54 -20.35 4.56
CA THR A 267 -6.08 -21.01 5.77
C THR A 267 -5.18 -22.18 6.16
N ILE A 268 -4.73 -22.95 5.17
CA ILE A 268 -3.82 -24.10 5.35
C ILE A 268 -2.43 -23.62 5.81
N THR A 269 -1.82 -22.65 5.13
CA THR A 269 -0.48 -22.16 5.50
C THR A 269 -0.47 -21.47 6.86
N THR A 270 -1.53 -20.73 7.20
CA THR A 270 -1.66 -20.12 8.53
C THR A 270 -1.84 -21.18 9.61
N ARG A 271 -2.53 -22.29 9.30
CA ARG A 271 -2.75 -23.38 10.26
C ARG A 271 -1.49 -24.19 10.52
N PHE A 272 -0.73 -24.51 9.48
CA PHE A 272 0.38 -25.46 9.56
C PHE A 272 1.77 -24.82 9.43
N GLY A 273 1.86 -23.48 9.39
CA GLY A 273 3.11 -22.72 9.29
C GLY A 273 3.53 -22.47 7.84
N SER A 274 3.59 -23.52 7.03
CA SER A 274 3.96 -23.42 5.62
C SER A 274 3.24 -24.45 4.73
N TRP A 275 3.25 -24.21 3.42
CA TRP A 275 2.67 -25.13 2.43
C TRP A 275 3.35 -26.50 2.45
N GLY A 276 4.68 -26.51 2.51
CA GLY A 276 5.46 -27.76 2.53
C GLY A 276 5.20 -28.59 3.80
N GLU A 277 5.06 -27.93 4.96
CA GLU A 277 4.71 -28.62 6.21
C GLU A 277 3.28 -29.18 6.18
N ALA A 278 2.34 -28.46 5.57
CA ALA A 278 0.98 -28.94 5.38
C ALA A 278 0.92 -30.17 4.46
N CYS A 279 1.61 -30.13 3.32
CA CYS A 279 1.72 -31.27 2.40
C CYS A 279 2.43 -32.46 3.07
N LYS A 280 3.49 -32.22 3.85
CA LYS A 280 4.18 -33.26 4.63
C LYS A 280 3.24 -33.94 5.62
N LYS A 281 2.46 -33.16 6.38
CA LYS A 281 1.43 -33.68 7.29
C LYS A 281 0.32 -34.45 6.56
N ALA A 282 0.00 -34.05 5.33
CA ALA A 282 -0.98 -34.75 4.50
C ALA A 282 -0.43 -36.02 3.83
N GLY A 283 0.87 -36.28 3.88
CA GLY A 283 1.52 -37.37 3.14
C GLY A 283 1.59 -37.13 1.64
N VAL A 284 1.48 -35.86 1.21
CA VAL A 284 1.48 -35.46 -0.20
C VAL A 284 2.87 -34.99 -0.60
N GLN A 285 3.35 -35.45 -1.75
CA GLN A 285 4.63 -34.99 -2.30
C GLN A 285 4.56 -33.50 -2.66
N THR A 286 5.50 -32.74 -2.09
CA THR A 286 5.66 -31.29 -2.26
C THR A 286 7.05 -31.02 -2.83
N VAL A 287 7.19 -29.96 -3.61
CA VAL A 287 8.48 -29.53 -4.17
C VAL A 287 9.52 -29.34 -3.04
N PRO A 288 10.73 -29.94 -3.13
CA PRO A 288 11.78 -29.75 -2.14
C PRO A 288 12.18 -28.29 -2.00
N ARG A 289 12.51 -27.87 -0.79
CA ARG A 289 12.95 -26.50 -0.50
C ARG A 289 14.47 -26.41 -0.75
N SER A 290 14.89 -26.15 -1.98
CA SER A 290 16.29 -25.85 -2.34
C SER A 290 16.45 -24.41 -2.83
N ASP A 291 17.67 -23.89 -2.89
CA ASP A 291 17.99 -22.57 -3.45
C ASP A 291 17.61 -22.44 -4.94
N ASP A 292 17.39 -23.57 -5.63
CA ASP A 292 16.81 -23.63 -6.98
C ASP A 292 15.29 -23.42 -7.03
N ALA A 293 14.58 -23.40 -5.88
CA ALA A 293 13.14 -23.16 -5.84
C ALA A 293 12.76 -21.80 -6.45
N ASP A 294 13.65 -20.81 -6.36
CA ASP A 294 13.42 -19.50 -6.95
C ASP A 294 13.71 -19.49 -8.47
N LYS A 295 14.58 -20.38 -8.95
CA LYS A 295 14.85 -20.62 -10.37
C LYS A 295 13.72 -21.42 -11.04
N HIS A 296 13.28 -22.51 -10.41
CA HIS A 296 12.15 -23.32 -10.88
C HIS A 296 10.82 -22.56 -10.84
N ARG A 297 10.60 -21.71 -9.83
CA ARG A 297 9.46 -20.78 -9.78
C ARG A 297 9.51 -19.76 -10.92
N LYS A 298 10.68 -19.19 -11.24
CA LYS A 298 10.84 -18.25 -12.36
C LYS A 298 10.68 -18.94 -13.72
N ASP A 299 11.18 -20.16 -13.87
CA ASP A 299 11.08 -20.95 -15.11
C ASP A 299 9.65 -21.45 -15.34
N TYR A 300 8.95 -21.89 -14.29
CA TYR A 300 7.52 -22.20 -14.33
C TYR A 300 6.66 -20.97 -14.66
N ILE A 301 6.93 -19.81 -14.04
CA ILE A 301 6.22 -18.56 -14.36
C ILE A 301 6.46 -18.17 -15.83
N ARG A 302 7.69 -18.32 -16.34
CA ARG A 302 8.01 -18.07 -17.75
C ARG A 302 7.28 -19.03 -18.69
N ASP A 303 7.24 -20.32 -18.36
CA ASP A 303 6.55 -21.33 -19.16
C ASP A 303 5.03 -21.15 -19.15
N TYR A 304 4.43 -20.88 -17.98
CA TYR A 304 3.01 -20.54 -17.86
C TYR A 304 2.66 -19.29 -18.66
N GLN A 305 3.48 -18.23 -18.56
CA GLN A 305 3.29 -17.01 -19.37
C GLN A 305 3.43 -17.29 -20.87
N ARG A 306 4.31 -18.21 -21.28
CA ARG A 306 4.49 -18.63 -22.68
C ARG A 306 3.26 -19.39 -23.19
N ARG A 307 2.77 -20.39 -22.44
CA ARG A 307 1.56 -21.15 -22.81
C ARG A 307 0.31 -20.28 -22.86
N LYS A 308 0.11 -19.44 -21.85
CA LYS A 308 -1.02 -18.49 -21.82
C LYS A 308 -0.95 -17.47 -22.96
N LYS A 309 0.25 -17.05 -23.35
CA LYS A 309 0.48 -16.19 -24.51
C LYS A 309 0.17 -16.89 -25.84
N GLN A 310 0.54 -18.16 -25.98
CA GLN A 310 0.18 -18.98 -27.15
C GLN A 310 -1.34 -19.17 -27.22
N GLN A 311 -1.99 -19.45 -26.09
CA GLN A 311 -3.45 -19.53 -25.99
C GLN A 311 -4.11 -18.20 -26.39
N TRP A 312 -3.63 -17.06 -25.89
CA TRP A 312 -4.16 -15.75 -26.32
C TRP A 312 -3.96 -15.49 -27.80
N ILE A 313 -2.84 -15.93 -28.39
CA ILE A 313 -2.62 -15.80 -29.84
C ILE A 313 -3.64 -16.65 -30.61
N ALA A 314 -3.91 -17.88 -30.16
CA ALA A 314 -4.92 -18.75 -30.76
C ALA A 314 -6.35 -18.18 -30.62
N GLU A 315 -6.65 -17.53 -29.49
CA GLU A 315 -7.93 -16.86 -29.22
C GLU A 315 -8.04 -15.47 -29.90
N GLY A 316 -7.07 -15.06 -30.73
CA GLY A 316 -7.08 -13.73 -31.38
C GLY A 316 -6.89 -12.55 -30.42
N LYS A 317 -6.40 -12.79 -29.19
CA LYS A 317 -6.17 -11.79 -28.14
C LYS A 317 -4.74 -11.29 -28.11
N CYS A 318 -4.52 -10.16 -27.45
CA CYS A 318 -3.21 -9.54 -27.36
C CYS A 318 -2.18 -10.43 -26.65
N LYS A 319 -1.09 -10.79 -27.36
CA LYS A 319 0.05 -11.59 -26.85
C LYS A 319 0.79 -11.02 -25.62
N ASN A 320 0.47 -9.82 -25.16
CA ASN A 320 1.16 -9.15 -24.06
C ASN A 320 0.25 -8.88 -22.85
N CYS A 321 -1.07 -8.78 -23.04
CA CYS A 321 -2.00 -8.51 -21.94
C CYS A 321 -3.29 -9.33 -21.95
N GLY A 322 -3.52 -10.17 -22.96
CA GLY A 322 -4.73 -10.99 -23.10
C GLY A 322 -6.02 -10.22 -23.35
N GLY A 323 -5.94 -8.91 -23.64
CA GLY A 323 -7.10 -8.08 -23.99
C GLY A 323 -7.45 -8.20 -25.46
N ASP A 324 -8.67 -7.79 -25.81
CA ASP A 324 -9.20 -7.89 -27.17
C ASP A 324 -8.30 -7.15 -28.17
N TRP A 325 -7.99 -7.83 -29.27
CA TRP A 325 -7.16 -7.28 -30.32
C TRP A 325 -8.02 -6.41 -31.23
N ILE A 326 -7.87 -5.10 -31.10
CA ILE A 326 -8.48 -4.13 -32.01
C ILE A 326 -7.42 -3.82 -33.08
N PRO A 327 -7.58 -4.27 -34.34
CA PRO A 327 -6.69 -3.86 -35.43
C PRO A 327 -6.71 -2.34 -35.56
N PRO A 328 -5.55 -1.65 -35.65
CA PRO A 328 -5.57 -0.28 -36.11
C PRO A 328 -6.09 -0.25 -37.55
N GLU A 329 -7.07 0.61 -37.84
CA GLU A 329 -7.54 0.88 -39.20
C GLU A 329 -6.35 1.08 -40.13
N SER A 330 -6.30 0.28 -41.18
CA SER A 330 -5.14 0.06 -42.02
C SER A 330 -4.69 1.34 -42.72
N LYS A 331 -3.52 1.89 -42.32
CA LYS A 331 -2.72 2.71 -43.24
C LYS A 331 -1.87 1.75 -44.10
N PRO A 332 -1.94 1.83 -45.45
CA PRO A 332 -1.13 0.99 -46.32
C PRO A 332 0.36 1.20 -46.04
N GLY A 333 1.14 0.13 -45.93
CA GLY A 333 2.61 0.19 -45.94
C GLY A 333 3.34 0.18 -44.58
N LYS A 334 2.68 -0.03 -43.43
CA LYS A 334 3.38 -0.24 -42.14
C LYS A 334 3.19 -1.65 -41.60
N ARG A 335 4.30 -2.28 -41.17
CA ARG A 335 4.32 -3.62 -40.54
C ARG A 335 3.27 -3.70 -39.42
N LYS A 336 2.46 -4.77 -39.40
CA LYS A 336 1.41 -5.01 -38.39
C LYS A 336 1.96 -4.76 -36.97
N ALA A 337 1.38 -3.79 -36.25
CA ALA A 337 1.80 -3.48 -34.89
C ALA A 337 1.51 -4.69 -33.98
N SER A 338 2.53 -5.17 -33.27
CA SER A 338 2.44 -6.45 -32.55
C SER A 338 1.75 -6.39 -31.16
N TYR A 339 1.04 -5.29 -30.85
CA TYR A 339 0.45 -5.01 -29.53
C TYR A 339 -0.91 -4.31 -29.65
N CYS A 340 -1.86 -4.61 -28.74
CA CYS A 340 -3.16 -3.92 -28.69
C CYS A 340 -3.04 -2.48 -28.18
N LEU A 341 -4.10 -1.68 -28.36
CA LEU A 341 -4.15 -0.26 -28.00
C LEU A 341 -3.74 0.03 -26.55
N ASN A 342 -4.16 -0.82 -25.60
CA ASN A 342 -3.80 -0.69 -24.19
C ASN A 342 -2.31 -1.00 -23.93
N CYS A 343 -1.74 -1.98 -24.64
CA CYS A 343 -0.31 -2.26 -24.57
C CYS A 343 0.53 -1.14 -25.20
N GLN A 344 0.04 -0.53 -26.28
CA GLN A 344 0.69 0.62 -26.90
C GLN A 344 0.71 1.82 -25.94
N LYS A 345 -0.42 2.16 -25.31
CA LYS A 345 -0.52 3.21 -24.28
C LYS A 345 0.44 2.95 -23.10
N ARG A 346 0.42 1.74 -22.53
CA ARG A 346 1.34 1.37 -21.44
C ARG A 346 2.81 1.48 -21.82
N THR A 347 3.16 1.19 -23.07
CA THR A 347 4.55 1.29 -23.55
C THR A 347 4.96 2.76 -23.71
N ALA A 348 4.08 3.60 -24.25
CA ALA A 348 4.28 5.05 -24.32
C ALA A 348 4.44 5.67 -22.91
N ASP A 349 3.59 5.27 -21.95
CA ASP A 349 3.68 5.76 -20.57
C ASP A 349 4.97 5.31 -19.86
N ARG A 350 5.51 4.13 -20.16
CA ARG A 350 6.79 3.67 -19.62
C ARG A 350 7.96 4.45 -20.21
N LEU A 351 7.91 4.76 -21.51
CA LEU A 351 8.92 5.58 -22.17
C LEU A 351 8.91 7.01 -21.60
N LYS A 352 7.71 7.59 -21.42
CA LYS A 352 7.53 8.90 -20.79
C LYS A 352 8.14 8.95 -19.38
N ARG A 353 7.81 7.99 -18.52
CA ARG A 353 8.38 7.89 -17.16
C ARG A 353 9.90 7.70 -17.14
N ARG A 354 10.46 6.96 -18.09
CA ARG A 354 11.92 6.82 -18.22
C ARG A 354 12.58 8.13 -18.64
N GLN A 355 11.94 8.90 -19.53
CA GLN A 355 12.42 10.23 -19.93
C GLN A 355 12.35 11.22 -18.77
N GLU A 356 11.25 11.24 -18.01
CA GLU A 356 11.08 12.07 -16.81
C GLU A 356 12.18 11.77 -15.77
N LYS A 357 12.42 10.50 -15.44
CA LYS A 357 13.50 10.11 -14.52
C LYS A 357 14.91 10.51 -14.99
N ARG A 358 15.17 10.42 -16.30
CA ARG A 358 16.45 10.88 -16.87
C ARG A 358 16.60 12.39 -16.76
N LEU A 359 15.51 13.13 -16.92
CA LEU A 359 15.50 14.58 -16.76
C LEU A 359 15.72 14.99 -15.30
N GLU A 360 15.05 14.33 -14.35
CA GLU A 360 15.25 14.54 -12.90
C GLU A 360 16.70 14.26 -12.48
N LEU A 361 17.29 13.17 -12.98
CA LEU A 361 18.69 12.84 -12.73
C LEU A 361 19.63 13.90 -13.32
N ALA A 362 19.37 14.34 -14.56
CA ALA A 362 20.17 15.39 -15.20
C ALA A 362 20.06 16.73 -14.44
N GLN A 363 18.87 17.11 -13.97
CA GLN A 363 18.66 18.31 -13.15
C GLN A 363 19.40 18.22 -11.81
N SER A 364 19.36 17.06 -11.17
CA SER A 364 20.08 16.80 -9.91
C SER A 364 21.59 16.92 -10.11
N ILE A 365 22.12 16.36 -11.21
CA ILE A 365 23.54 16.47 -11.57
C ILE A 365 23.92 17.93 -11.83
N MET A 366 23.12 18.69 -12.58
CA MET A 366 23.38 20.11 -12.84
C MET A 366 23.38 20.96 -11.56
N LEU A 367 22.47 20.70 -10.62
CA LEU A 367 22.45 21.37 -9.31
C LEU A 367 23.71 21.08 -8.51
N ILE A 368 24.17 19.82 -8.49
CA ILE A 368 25.42 19.44 -7.83
C ILE A 368 26.61 20.17 -8.45
N TYR A 369 26.69 20.25 -9.78
CA TYR A 369 27.74 21.01 -10.47
C TYR A 369 27.70 22.51 -10.16
N ALA A 370 26.50 23.11 -10.14
CA ALA A 370 26.35 24.53 -9.77
C ALA A 370 26.80 24.80 -8.33
N MET A 371 26.43 23.92 -7.38
CA MET A 371 26.89 24.02 -5.99
C MET A 371 28.41 23.91 -5.89
N LEU A 372 29.05 23.00 -6.65
CA LEU A 372 30.51 22.86 -6.65
C LEU A 372 31.24 24.08 -7.24
N GLN A 373 30.62 24.82 -8.16
CA GLN A 373 31.18 26.06 -8.71
C GLN A 373 31.06 27.25 -7.74
N PHE A 374 30.06 27.25 -6.86
CA PHE A 374 29.93 28.27 -5.79
C PHE A 374 30.89 28.06 -4.61
N TYR A 375 31.46 26.86 -4.48
CA TYR A 375 32.42 26.51 -3.43
C TYR A 375 33.90 26.68 -3.85
N LYS A 376 34.16 27.07 -5.10
CA LYS A 376 35.46 27.52 -5.59
C LYS A 376 35.46 29.04 -5.66
#